data_AF-A0A9D8KYE4-F1
#
_entry.id   AF-A0A9D8KYE4-F1
#
_cell.length_a   1.000
_cell.length_b   1.000
_cell.length_c   1.000
_cell.angle_alpha   90.00
_cell.angle_beta   90.00
_cell.angle_gamma   90.00
#
_symmetry.space_group_name_H-M   'P 1'
#
loop_
_entity.id
_entity.type
_entity.pdbx_description
1 polymer ?
#
loop_
_entity_poly.entity_id
_entity_poly.type
_entity_poly.pdbx_seq_one_letter_code
_entity_poly.pdbx_strand_id
1 'polypeptide(L)'
;LLGASRVEIWTDVAGMFSANPKDVPDARLLTRLDYYEAQEIATTGAKVLHPRSIKPCRDAGVPMAILDTERPHMPGTSIDGSAEPVPGVKAISRRNGIVLVSMEGIGMWQQVGFLADVFDLFRRHGLSVDLIGSAETNVTVSLDPSENLVSTDVLAALSADLSEICKVKVIVPCAAITLVGRGMRSLLYKLSDVWATFGKERVHMISQSSNDLNLTFVIDEADADGLLPILHDELIDSGAMPVYEEQVFGPRWREIIGHVRPRATPWWRAPQQRRQLLELAAQGTPRYVYHLPTVRERARQLKAVAALDRRYYAIKANPHPAILRTLVEEGLGLECVSLGEVEHVFAALPELPPSRVLFTPSFAPIAEYAAALARGVNVTVDNVELLRRWPDVFRDRALWLRIDLGHGDGHHRKVNTGGKEAKFGLSAQRVDEFLDVARGIGVRITGIHAHLGSGVENSGHWKQMVDELAGFARRIGSVE
;
A
#
# COMPACT_ATOMS: atom_id res chain seq x y z
N LEU A 1 0.09 43.92 17.35
CA LEU A 1 -0.05 45.37 17.09
C LEU A 1 -1.50 45.85 17.20
N LEU A 2 -2.50 45.12 16.67
CA LEU A 2 -3.92 45.53 16.75
C LEU A 2 -4.76 44.76 17.80
N GLY A 3 -4.19 43.79 18.52
CA GLY A 3 -4.94 42.94 19.45
C GLY A 3 -6.01 42.08 18.76
N ALA A 4 -5.75 41.65 17.51
CA ALA A 4 -6.69 40.86 16.73
C ALA A 4 -7.04 39.55 17.45
N SER A 5 -8.31 39.15 17.41
CA SER A 5 -8.79 37.90 18.02
C SER A 5 -8.34 36.66 17.24
N ARG A 6 -8.07 36.80 15.93
CA ARG A 6 -7.63 35.73 15.02
C ARG A 6 -7.07 36.33 13.72
N VAL A 7 -6.20 35.57 13.06
CA VAL A 7 -5.73 35.83 11.69
C VAL A 7 -6.30 34.77 10.75
N GLU A 8 -6.90 35.18 9.64
CA GLU A 8 -7.43 34.27 8.62
C GLU A 8 -6.63 34.43 7.32
N ILE A 9 -6.14 33.32 6.78
CA ILE A 9 -5.46 33.23 5.50
C ILE A 9 -6.39 32.47 4.54
N TRP A 10 -6.96 33.20 3.59
CA TRP A 10 -7.84 32.65 2.56
C TRP A 10 -7.03 32.32 1.31
N THR A 11 -7.09 31.07 0.85
CA THR A 11 -6.28 30.55 -0.28
C THR A 11 -7.12 29.59 -1.16
N ASP A 12 -6.50 29.00 -2.18
CA ASP A 12 -7.07 28.02 -3.11
C ASP A 12 -7.01 26.56 -2.61
N VAL A 13 -6.52 26.36 -1.38
CA VAL A 13 -6.45 25.05 -0.71
C VAL A 13 -7.27 25.06 0.58
N ALA A 14 -7.85 23.89 0.88
CA ALA A 14 -8.70 23.68 2.04
C ALA A 14 -8.03 23.88 3.40
N GLY A 15 -6.71 23.89 3.46
CA GLY A 15 -5.93 23.92 4.69
C GLY A 15 -4.62 23.13 4.53
N MET A 16 -4.01 22.76 5.65
CA MET A 16 -2.86 21.84 5.69
C MET A 16 -3.35 20.39 5.69
N PHE A 17 -2.61 19.50 5.05
CA PHE A 17 -2.96 18.08 4.94
C PHE A 17 -1.87 17.20 5.54
N SER A 18 -2.24 15.97 5.90
CA SER A 18 -1.31 14.96 6.42
C SER A 18 -0.27 14.49 5.40
N ALA A 19 -0.48 14.77 4.11
CA ALA A 19 0.49 14.58 3.02
C ALA A 19 0.09 15.51 1.86
N ASN A 20 0.96 15.69 0.86
CA ASN A 20 0.61 16.44 -0.34
C ASN A 20 -0.57 15.76 -1.06
N PRO A 21 -1.75 16.39 -1.17
CA PRO A 21 -2.94 15.72 -1.72
C PRO A 21 -2.84 15.36 -3.21
N LYS A 22 -1.88 15.97 -3.93
CA LYS A 22 -1.57 15.61 -5.32
C LYS A 22 -0.89 14.24 -5.43
N ASP A 23 -0.07 13.90 -4.44
CA ASP A 23 0.67 12.65 -4.40
C ASP A 23 -0.13 11.57 -3.65
N VAL A 24 -0.85 11.97 -2.59
CA VAL A 24 -1.62 11.07 -1.71
C VAL A 24 -3.10 11.49 -1.66
N PRO A 25 -3.99 10.91 -2.49
CA PRO A 25 -5.41 11.26 -2.51
C PRO A 25 -6.16 10.99 -1.20
N ASP A 26 -5.62 10.09 -0.36
CA ASP A 26 -6.14 9.74 0.96
C ASP A 26 -5.61 10.62 2.09
N ALA A 27 -4.78 11.63 1.77
CA ALA A 27 -4.32 12.63 2.73
C ALA A 27 -5.52 13.31 3.43
N ARG A 28 -5.42 13.48 4.75
CA ARG A 28 -6.47 14.06 5.57
C ARG A 28 -6.22 15.52 5.85
N LEU A 29 -7.28 16.32 5.83
CA LEU A 29 -7.24 17.71 6.28
C LEU A 29 -6.82 17.74 7.76
N LEU A 30 -5.83 18.54 8.10
CA LEU A 30 -5.43 18.78 9.48
C LEU A 30 -6.30 19.91 10.02
N THR A 31 -7.34 19.59 10.77
CA THR A 31 -8.32 20.58 11.26
C THR A 31 -7.76 21.46 12.37
N ARG A 32 -6.79 20.93 13.11
CA ARG A 32 -6.15 21.63 14.22
C ARG A 32 -4.68 21.25 14.35
N LEU A 33 -3.83 22.25 14.56
CA LEU A 33 -2.39 22.10 14.79
C LEU A 33 -1.91 23.07 15.87
N ASP A 34 -0.86 22.69 16.59
CA ASP A 34 -0.09 23.63 17.39
C ASP A 34 0.83 24.49 16.49
N TYR A 35 1.22 25.68 16.96
CA TYR A 35 2.09 26.59 16.21
C TYR A 35 3.41 25.94 15.79
N TYR A 36 4.03 25.11 16.64
CA TYR A 36 5.30 24.47 16.31
C TYR A 36 5.11 23.37 15.26
N GLU A 37 4.05 22.56 15.37
CA GLU A 37 3.71 21.54 14.37
C GLU A 37 3.45 22.19 13.00
N ALA A 38 2.62 23.24 12.95
CA ALA A 38 2.34 23.96 11.72
C ALA A 38 3.61 24.58 11.11
N GLN A 39 4.52 25.09 11.95
CA GLN A 39 5.79 25.65 11.50
C GLN A 39 6.70 24.58 10.87
N GLU A 40 6.80 23.41 11.48
CA GLU A 40 7.56 22.28 10.93
C GLU A 40 6.96 21.81 9.60
N ILE A 41 5.65 21.59 9.53
CA ILE A 41 4.97 21.15 8.29
C ILE A 41 5.16 22.18 7.16
N ALA A 42 5.07 23.48 7.47
CA ALA A 42 5.29 24.54 6.49
C ALA A 42 6.74 24.62 5.99
N THR A 43 7.71 24.25 6.84
CA THR A 43 9.13 24.26 6.50
C THR A 43 9.50 23.03 5.66
N THR A 44 8.91 21.87 5.95
CA THR A 44 9.33 20.58 5.35
C THR A 44 8.62 20.23 4.05
N GLY A 45 7.66 21.04 3.57
CA GLY A 45 7.07 20.84 2.24
C GLY A 45 5.65 21.34 2.00
N ALA A 46 4.91 21.78 3.03
CA ALA A 46 3.57 22.33 2.82
C ALA A 46 3.63 23.80 2.35
N LYS A 47 3.53 24.01 1.03
CA LYS A 47 3.52 25.34 0.38
C LYS A 47 2.21 26.13 0.58
N VAL A 48 1.57 26.01 1.75
CA VAL A 48 0.30 26.68 2.06
C VAL A 48 0.52 28.03 2.72
N LEU A 49 1.56 28.14 3.54
CA LEU A 49 1.99 29.40 4.14
C LEU A 49 3.50 29.43 4.32
N HIS A 50 4.05 30.65 4.41
CA HIS A 50 5.46 30.81 4.75
C HIS A 50 5.67 30.62 6.27
N PRO A 51 6.62 29.79 6.74
CA PRO A 51 6.79 29.47 8.16
C PRO A 51 7.04 30.70 9.05
N ARG A 52 7.74 31.72 8.52
CA ARG A 52 7.97 33.00 9.22
C ARG A 52 6.68 33.77 9.57
N SER A 53 5.56 33.49 8.92
CA SER A 53 4.27 34.13 9.23
C SER A 53 3.64 33.65 10.55
N ILE A 54 4.06 32.48 11.05
CA ILE A 54 3.48 31.86 12.26
C ILE A 54 4.03 32.51 13.53
N LYS A 55 5.34 32.83 13.56
CA LYS A 55 6.03 33.33 14.74
C LYS A 55 5.36 34.57 15.36
N PRO A 56 4.99 35.63 14.59
CA PRO A 56 4.31 36.79 15.17
C PRO A 56 2.98 36.46 15.85
N CYS A 57 2.21 35.53 15.29
CA CYS A 57 0.93 35.09 15.83
C CYS A 57 1.13 34.25 17.10
N ARG A 58 2.09 33.33 17.09
CA ARG A 58 2.48 32.55 18.26
C ARG A 58 2.93 33.44 19.42
N ASP A 59 3.85 34.38 19.17
CA ASP A 59 4.41 35.25 20.21
C ASP A 59 3.32 36.16 20.82
N ALA A 60 2.30 36.52 20.04
CA ALA A 60 1.16 37.30 20.50
C ALA A 60 -0.01 36.46 21.05
N GLY A 61 0.07 35.12 20.97
CA GLY A 61 -1.02 34.22 21.35
C GLY A 61 -2.28 34.32 20.47
N VAL A 62 -2.15 34.82 19.23
CA VAL A 62 -3.28 35.04 18.31
C VAL A 62 -3.46 33.82 17.40
N PRO A 63 -4.61 33.11 17.47
CA PRO A 63 -4.89 31.97 16.60
C PRO A 63 -4.85 32.32 15.12
N MET A 64 -4.42 31.37 14.29
CA MET A 64 -4.45 31.49 12.84
C MET A 64 -5.44 30.47 12.25
N ALA A 65 -6.05 30.78 11.12
CA ALA A 65 -6.82 29.81 10.35
C ALA A 65 -6.48 29.90 8.87
N ILE A 66 -6.40 28.74 8.23
CA ILE A 66 -6.24 28.62 6.77
C ILE A 66 -7.56 28.13 6.20
N LEU A 67 -8.11 28.88 5.25
CA LEU A 67 -9.45 28.68 4.72
C LEU A 67 -9.46 28.66 3.19
N ASP A 68 -10.46 27.97 2.64
CA ASP A 68 -10.66 27.81 1.20
C ASP A 68 -11.58 28.91 0.65
N THR A 69 -11.10 29.68 -0.32
CA THR A 69 -11.90 30.69 -1.02
C THR A 69 -13.06 30.11 -1.83
N GLU A 70 -12.92 28.89 -2.36
CA GLU A 70 -13.98 28.20 -3.12
C GLU A 70 -14.96 27.46 -2.21
N ARG A 71 -14.52 27.10 -0.99
CA ARG A 71 -15.32 26.31 -0.03
C ARG A 71 -15.36 26.98 1.36
N PRO A 72 -15.99 28.15 1.49
CA PRO A 72 -15.99 28.95 2.72
C PRO A 72 -16.68 28.28 3.92
N HIS A 73 -17.47 27.22 3.70
CA HIS A 73 -18.15 26.48 4.75
C HIS A 73 -17.26 25.42 5.41
N MET A 74 -16.10 25.09 4.84
CA MET A 74 -15.21 24.12 5.46
C MET A 74 -14.49 24.71 6.67
N PRO A 75 -14.23 23.91 7.71
CA PRO A 75 -13.55 24.38 8.93
C PRO A 75 -12.10 24.82 8.67
N GLY A 76 -11.47 24.28 7.62
CA GLY A 76 -10.08 24.51 7.28
C GLY A 76 -9.10 23.99 8.33
N THR A 77 -7.96 24.65 8.48
CA THR A 77 -6.95 24.34 9.50
C THR A 77 -6.87 25.48 10.50
N SER A 78 -7.17 25.20 11.77
CA SER A 78 -6.92 26.12 12.90
C SER A 78 -5.54 25.87 13.50
N ILE A 79 -4.77 26.92 13.74
CA ILE A 79 -3.45 26.87 14.38
C ILE A 79 -3.51 27.71 15.65
N ASP A 80 -3.40 27.06 16.81
CA ASP A 80 -3.48 27.71 18.11
C ASP A 80 -2.70 26.95 19.19
N GLY A 81 -2.44 27.57 20.33
CA GLY A 81 -1.72 26.97 21.46
C GLY A 81 -2.62 26.60 22.64
N SER A 82 -3.93 26.49 22.44
CA SER A 82 -4.91 26.40 23.55
C SER A 82 -5.30 24.98 23.93
N ALA A 83 -5.05 23.98 23.07
CA ALA A 83 -5.33 22.58 23.37
C ALA A 83 -4.06 21.79 23.69
N GLU A 84 -4.25 20.72 24.45
CA GLU A 84 -3.20 19.73 24.62
C GLU A 84 -2.88 19.06 23.28
N PRO A 85 -1.60 19.07 22.86
CA PRO A 85 -1.22 18.47 21.60
C PRO A 85 -1.37 16.94 21.63
N VAL A 86 -2.02 16.40 20.61
CA VAL A 86 -2.22 14.96 20.46
C VAL A 86 -0.90 14.32 19.99
N PRO A 87 -0.30 13.35 20.72
CA PRO A 87 0.89 12.64 20.26
C PRO A 87 0.64 11.88 18.95
N GLY A 88 1.67 11.69 18.14
CA GLY A 88 1.54 11.03 16.83
C GLY A 88 2.14 11.84 15.69
N VAL A 89 2.41 11.17 14.58
CA VAL A 89 2.72 11.81 13.30
C VAL A 89 1.46 12.51 12.80
N LYS A 90 1.57 13.77 12.40
CA LYS A 90 0.50 14.59 11.82
C LYS A 90 0.61 14.68 10.32
N ALA A 91 1.83 14.86 9.82
CA ALA A 91 2.07 14.96 8.40
C ALA A 91 3.35 14.23 7.98
N ILE A 92 3.37 13.83 6.72
CA ILE A 92 4.54 13.35 6.00
C ILE A 92 4.72 14.20 4.74
N SER A 93 5.95 14.61 4.46
CA SER A 93 6.29 15.40 3.26
C SER A 93 7.52 14.85 2.56
N ARG A 94 7.66 15.18 1.28
CA ARG A 94 8.83 14.87 0.45
C ARG A 94 9.37 16.14 -0.19
N ARG A 95 10.69 16.33 -0.14
CA ARG A 95 11.42 17.37 -0.88
C ARG A 95 12.49 16.72 -1.76
N ASN A 96 12.50 17.06 -3.04
CA ASN A 96 13.45 16.54 -4.04
C ASN A 96 14.59 17.54 -4.29
N GLY A 97 15.64 17.09 -4.98
CA GLY A 97 16.79 17.92 -5.34
C GLY A 97 17.72 18.25 -4.18
N ILE A 98 17.62 17.51 -3.07
CA ILE A 98 18.48 17.69 -1.91
C ILE A 98 19.90 17.26 -2.27
N VAL A 99 20.88 18.07 -1.87
CA VAL A 99 22.31 17.76 -2.02
C VAL A 99 22.88 17.42 -0.66
N LEU A 100 23.50 16.25 -0.53
CA LEU A 100 24.23 15.89 0.68
C LEU A 100 25.72 16.09 0.50
N VAL A 101 26.36 16.70 1.48
CA VAL A 101 27.81 16.82 1.60
C VAL A 101 28.25 16.07 2.85
N SER A 102 28.88 14.91 2.67
CA SER A 102 29.46 14.11 3.74
C SER A 102 30.94 14.43 3.89
N MET A 103 31.35 14.71 5.12
CA MET A 103 32.69 15.14 5.51
C MET A 103 33.23 14.16 6.53
N GLU A 104 34.26 13.40 6.15
CA GLU A 104 34.90 12.38 6.97
C GLU A 104 36.30 12.83 7.39
N GLY A 105 36.62 12.77 8.69
CA GLY A 105 37.94 13.16 9.18
C GLY A 105 38.22 12.72 10.61
N ILE A 106 39.42 12.16 10.84
CA ILE A 106 39.89 11.76 12.19
C ILE A 106 40.05 12.98 13.10
N GLY A 107 40.37 14.15 12.51
CA GLY A 107 40.47 15.42 13.24
C GLY A 107 39.18 15.87 13.91
N MET A 108 38.02 15.30 13.58
CA MET A 108 36.76 15.59 14.29
C MET A 108 36.78 15.11 15.76
N TRP A 109 37.55 14.07 16.06
CA TRP A 109 37.60 13.49 17.39
C TRP A 109 38.56 14.30 18.28
N GLN A 110 37.99 15.06 19.23
CA GLN A 110 38.69 15.88 20.22
C GLN A 110 39.36 17.19 19.72
N GLN A 111 39.11 17.63 18.47
CA GLN A 111 39.56 18.95 18.01
C GLN A 111 38.51 20.03 18.25
N VAL A 112 38.88 21.07 18.99
CA VAL A 112 38.04 22.27 19.18
C VAL A 112 38.01 23.06 17.87
N GLY A 113 36.81 23.43 17.41
CA GLY A 113 36.63 24.38 16.30
C GLY A 113 36.31 23.78 14.93
N PHE A 114 36.47 22.47 14.71
CA PHE A 114 36.25 21.86 13.39
C PHE A 114 34.90 22.22 12.75
N LEU A 115 33.79 22.07 13.50
CA LEU A 115 32.46 22.43 12.99
C LEU A 115 32.33 23.93 12.70
N ALA A 116 32.97 24.78 13.49
CA ALA A 116 32.95 26.23 13.26
C ALA A 116 33.66 26.60 11.96
N ASP A 117 34.81 25.98 11.69
CA ASP A 117 35.57 26.17 10.45
C ASP A 117 34.76 25.70 9.23
N VAL A 118 34.13 24.52 9.33
CA VAL A 118 33.24 23.97 8.30
C VAL A 118 32.08 24.94 8.01
N PHE A 119 31.33 25.36 9.03
CA PHE A 119 30.20 26.28 8.81
C PHE A 119 30.63 27.67 8.33
N ASP A 120 31.84 28.13 8.67
CA ASP A 120 32.38 29.38 8.11
C ASP A 120 32.66 29.24 6.60
N LEU A 121 33.12 28.08 6.12
CA LEU A 121 33.25 27.80 4.70
C LEU A 121 31.90 27.83 3.98
N PHE A 122 30.87 27.15 4.51
CA PHE A 122 29.51 27.23 3.95
C PHE A 122 29.02 28.69 3.88
N ARG A 123 29.24 29.48 4.94
CA ARG A 123 28.89 30.90 4.98
C ARG A 123 29.63 31.73 3.92
N ARG A 124 30.94 31.51 3.72
CA ARG A 124 31.75 32.22 2.71
C ARG A 124 31.27 31.95 1.29
N HIS A 125 30.81 30.72 1.02
CA HIS A 125 30.22 30.31 -0.25
C HIS A 125 28.73 30.69 -0.39
N GLY A 126 28.14 31.32 0.62
CA GLY A 126 26.74 31.77 0.61
C GLY A 126 25.73 30.62 0.65
N LEU A 127 26.12 29.47 1.23
CA LEU A 127 25.29 28.27 1.31
C LEU A 127 24.64 28.12 2.69
N SER A 128 23.31 28.01 2.71
CA SER A 128 22.48 27.68 3.87
C SER A 128 22.41 26.16 4.05
N VAL A 129 22.72 25.69 5.26
CA VAL A 129 22.61 24.28 5.65
C VAL A 129 21.23 24.03 6.25
N ASP A 130 20.53 22.99 5.76
CA ASP A 130 19.19 22.62 6.21
C ASP A 130 19.23 21.51 7.29
N LEU A 131 19.72 20.32 6.95
CA LEU A 131 19.85 19.18 7.86
C LEU A 131 21.30 18.91 8.22
N ILE A 132 21.51 18.42 9.43
CA ILE A 132 22.82 17.99 9.93
C ILE A 132 22.66 16.60 10.54
N GLY A 133 23.54 15.68 10.15
CA GLY A 133 23.72 14.37 10.77
C GLY A 133 25.18 14.18 11.15
N SER A 134 25.46 13.86 12.42
CA SER A 134 26.83 13.72 12.93
C SER A 134 27.07 12.35 13.56
N ALA A 135 28.27 11.84 13.36
CA ALA A 135 28.89 10.71 14.06
C ALA A 135 30.27 11.13 14.59
N GLU A 136 31.00 10.24 15.26
CA GLU A 136 32.28 10.55 15.88
C GLU A 136 33.34 11.07 14.90
N THR A 137 33.31 10.61 13.64
CA THR A 137 34.31 10.93 12.61
C THR A 137 33.71 11.41 11.29
N ASN A 138 32.39 11.59 11.22
CA ASN A 138 31.68 11.98 10.01
C ASN A 138 30.58 13.00 10.32
N VAL A 139 30.51 14.05 9.53
CA VAL A 139 29.36 14.96 9.51
C VAL A 139 28.83 15.03 8.09
N THR A 140 27.55 14.78 7.95
CA THR A 140 26.84 14.97 6.70
C THR A 140 25.87 16.12 6.87
N VAL A 141 25.86 17.04 5.92
CA VAL A 141 24.93 18.17 5.87
C VAL A 141 24.12 18.13 4.59
N SER A 142 22.89 18.65 4.63
CA SER A 142 22.09 18.85 3.44
C SER A 142 22.03 20.31 3.02
N LEU A 143 21.97 20.53 1.71
CA LEU A 143 21.70 21.81 1.08
C LEU A 143 20.36 21.70 0.35
N ASP A 144 19.43 22.60 0.68
CA ASP A 144 18.13 22.69 0.02
C ASP A 144 18.22 23.67 -1.18
N PRO A 145 17.90 23.25 -2.41
CA PRO A 145 17.96 24.10 -3.60
C PRO A 145 16.91 25.23 -3.61
N SER A 146 15.88 25.16 -2.75
CA SER A 146 14.90 26.25 -2.61
C SER A 146 15.46 27.45 -1.84
N GLU A 147 16.48 27.24 -1.02
CA GLU A 147 17.18 28.29 -0.27
C GLU A 147 18.53 28.68 -0.89
N ASN A 148 19.07 27.82 -1.78
CA ASN A 148 20.42 27.95 -2.30
C ASN A 148 20.44 27.96 -3.83
N LEU A 149 21.21 28.89 -4.42
CA LEU A 149 21.62 28.80 -5.83
C LEU A 149 22.74 27.75 -5.97
N VAL A 150 22.37 26.49 -5.85
CA VAL A 150 23.32 25.37 -5.94
C VAL A 150 23.72 25.17 -7.40
N SER A 151 24.78 25.85 -7.82
CA SER A 151 25.45 25.59 -9.09
C SER A 151 26.57 24.56 -8.92
N THR A 152 26.90 23.84 -9.98
CA THR A 152 28.01 22.87 -9.98
C THR A 152 29.33 23.54 -9.61
N ASP A 153 29.54 24.80 -10.00
CA ASP A 153 30.76 25.56 -9.73
C ASP A 153 30.92 25.90 -8.25
N VAL A 154 29.83 26.33 -7.59
CA VAL A 154 29.86 26.65 -6.15
C VAL A 154 30.09 25.40 -5.31
N LEU A 155 29.45 24.27 -5.65
CA LEU A 155 29.70 23.00 -4.97
C LEU A 155 31.13 22.48 -5.17
N ALA A 156 31.69 22.66 -6.37
CA ALA A 156 33.07 22.28 -6.65
C ALA A 156 34.07 23.13 -5.85
N ALA A 157 33.84 24.45 -5.76
CA ALA A 157 34.66 25.36 -4.96
C ALA A 157 34.58 25.02 -3.46
N LEU A 158 33.37 24.84 -2.92
CA LEU A 158 33.18 24.40 -1.54
C LEU A 158 33.88 23.06 -1.27
N SER A 159 33.75 22.10 -2.18
CA SER A 159 34.36 20.77 -2.02
C SER A 159 35.89 20.85 -2.03
N ALA A 160 36.48 21.75 -2.83
CA ALA A 160 37.93 21.98 -2.84
C ALA A 160 38.41 22.52 -1.50
N ASP A 161 37.76 23.56 -0.97
CA ASP A 161 38.12 24.16 0.33
C ASP A 161 37.94 23.18 1.50
N LEU A 162 36.82 22.44 1.52
CA LEU A 162 36.58 21.41 2.54
C LEU A 162 37.58 20.25 2.45
N SER A 163 38.10 19.95 1.24
CA SER A 163 39.08 18.88 1.02
C SER A 163 40.45 19.17 1.64
N GLU A 164 40.74 20.43 1.99
CA GLU A 164 41.96 20.80 2.72
C GLU A 164 41.94 20.32 4.17
N ILE A 165 40.75 20.15 4.75
CA ILE A 165 40.56 19.83 6.18
C ILE A 165 39.94 18.45 6.43
N CYS A 166 39.20 17.88 5.47
CA CYS A 166 38.54 16.58 5.60
C CYS A 166 38.33 15.92 4.24
N LYS A 167 37.95 14.63 4.24
CA LYS A 167 37.56 13.94 3.01
C LYS A 167 36.09 14.23 2.70
N VAL A 168 35.84 14.78 1.52
CA VAL A 168 34.50 15.21 1.10
C VAL A 168 33.88 14.21 0.13
N LYS A 169 32.59 13.92 0.31
CA LYS A 169 31.76 13.17 -0.63
C LYS A 169 30.44 13.90 -0.84
N VAL A 170 30.14 14.25 -2.10
CA VAL A 170 28.86 14.83 -2.50
C VAL A 170 27.94 13.71 -3.01
N ILE A 171 26.68 13.69 -2.56
CA ILE A 171 25.66 12.70 -2.95
C ILE A 171 24.44 13.46 -3.50
N VAL A 172 24.12 13.19 -4.77
CA VAL A 172 23.04 13.84 -5.54
C VAL A 172 22.50 12.89 -6.62
N PRO A 173 21.25 13.04 -7.06
CA PRO A 173 20.17 13.81 -6.41
C PRO A 173 19.51 12.98 -5.29
N CYS A 174 19.23 13.62 -4.15
CA CYS A 174 18.56 12.98 -3.02
C CYS A 174 17.17 13.59 -2.78
N ALA A 175 16.32 12.82 -2.10
CA ALA A 175 15.05 13.29 -1.58
C ALA A 175 15.01 13.17 -0.05
N ALA A 176 14.47 14.20 0.61
CA ALA A 176 14.19 14.20 2.04
C ALA A 176 12.72 13.86 2.28
N ILE A 177 12.46 12.78 3.02
CA ILE A 177 11.14 12.40 3.51
C ILE A 177 11.07 12.74 4.99
N THR A 178 10.19 13.68 5.35
CA THR A 178 10.07 14.17 6.73
C THR A 178 8.73 13.79 7.33
N LEU A 179 8.78 13.11 8.48
CA LEU A 179 7.65 12.91 9.37
C LEU A 179 7.59 14.10 10.34
N VAL A 180 6.42 14.71 10.49
CA VAL A 180 6.17 15.81 11.42
C VAL A 180 5.05 15.44 12.37
N GLY A 181 5.23 15.67 13.66
CA GLY A 181 4.22 15.48 14.68
C GLY A 181 4.76 15.69 16.08
N ARG A 182 4.29 14.94 17.07
CA ARG A 182 4.78 15.01 18.45
C ARG A 182 5.03 13.63 19.02
N GLY A 183 6.05 13.52 19.88
CA GLY A 183 6.39 12.25 20.51
C GLY A 183 7.16 11.32 19.57
N MET A 184 7.94 11.84 18.62
CA MET A 184 8.61 11.00 17.61
C MET A 184 9.47 9.90 18.24
N ARG A 185 10.21 10.20 19.33
CA ARG A 185 11.02 9.22 20.06
C ARG A 185 10.18 8.11 20.69
N SER A 186 9.03 8.44 21.27
CA SER A 186 8.17 7.43 21.87
C SER A 186 7.47 6.58 20.82
N LEU A 187 7.37 7.04 19.57
CA LEU A 187 6.72 6.35 18.46
C LEU A 187 7.68 5.47 17.65
N LEU A 188 8.98 5.46 17.94
CA LEU A 188 9.97 4.68 17.16
C LEU A 188 9.60 3.20 17.01
N TYR A 189 8.98 2.59 18.03
CA TYR A 189 8.54 1.19 17.98
C TYR A 189 7.37 0.95 17.03
N LYS A 190 6.54 1.97 16.76
CA LYS A 190 5.43 1.90 15.80
C LYS A 190 5.87 2.13 14.36
N LEU A 191 7.07 2.68 14.16
CA LEU A 191 7.61 2.94 12.83
C LEU A 191 8.27 1.69 12.21
N SER A 192 8.19 0.50 12.84
CA SER A 192 8.82 -0.75 12.35
C SER A 192 8.52 -1.04 10.88
N ASP A 193 7.26 -0.86 10.48
CA ASP A 193 6.82 -1.18 9.13
C ASP A 193 7.32 -0.11 8.14
N VAL A 194 7.26 1.16 8.54
CA VAL A 194 7.86 2.28 7.81
C VAL A 194 9.36 2.04 7.58
N TRP A 195 10.10 1.59 8.59
CA TRP A 195 11.52 1.21 8.46
C TRP A 195 11.73 0.06 7.48
N ALA A 196 10.86 -0.95 7.53
CA ALA A 196 10.94 -2.11 6.65
C ALA A 196 10.66 -1.75 5.18
N THR A 197 9.87 -0.71 4.93
CA THR A 197 9.50 -0.25 3.60
C THR A 197 10.60 0.53 2.90
N PHE A 198 11.47 1.19 3.66
CA PHE A 198 12.78 1.62 3.13
C PHE A 198 13.67 0.42 2.74
N GLY A 199 13.35 -0.80 3.17
CA GLY A 199 13.94 -2.03 2.66
C GLY A 199 15.46 -2.11 2.81
N LYS A 200 16.14 -2.50 1.72
CA LYS A 200 17.60 -2.43 1.56
C LYS A 200 18.06 -1.09 0.95
N GLU A 201 17.13 -0.17 0.69
CA GLU A 201 17.46 1.11 0.04
C GLU A 201 18.39 1.93 0.91
N ARG A 202 19.27 2.69 0.26
CA ARG A 202 20.34 3.42 0.95
C ARG A 202 19.79 4.68 1.58
N VAL A 203 19.36 4.59 2.83
CA VAL A 203 19.19 5.76 3.68
C VAL A 203 20.57 6.38 3.92
N HIS A 204 20.82 7.53 3.30
CA HIS A 204 22.09 8.25 3.41
C HIS A 204 22.20 9.02 4.72
N MET A 205 21.07 9.52 5.23
CA MET A 205 21.01 10.30 6.46
C MET A 205 19.67 10.10 7.16
N ILE A 206 19.73 10.02 8.50
CA ILE A 206 18.58 10.17 9.38
C ILE A 206 18.85 11.38 10.27
N SER A 207 17.91 12.32 10.33
CA SER A 207 18.01 13.49 11.20
C SER A 207 16.75 13.62 12.05
N GLN A 208 16.92 13.68 13.38
CA GLN A 208 15.84 13.81 14.34
C GLN A 208 16.02 15.10 15.13
N SER A 209 14.98 15.93 15.16
CA SER A 209 15.00 17.18 15.93
C SER A 209 15.04 16.92 17.44
N SER A 210 15.72 17.83 18.16
CA SER A 210 15.84 17.77 19.62
C SER A 210 14.52 18.03 20.34
N ASN A 211 13.63 18.80 19.70
CA ASN A 211 12.28 19.16 20.17
C ASN A 211 11.23 18.07 19.92
N ASP A 212 11.64 16.92 19.37
CA ASP A 212 10.79 15.73 19.14
C ASP A 212 9.60 15.97 18.19
N LEU A 213 9.74 16.97 17.30
CA LEU A 213 8.68 17.36 16.37
C LEU A 213 8.81 16.77 14.96
N ASN A 214 10.03 16.43 14.55
CA ASN A 214 10.27 15.91 13.21
C ASN A 214 11.31 14.78 13.20
N LEU A 215 11.20 13.92 12.20
CA LEU A 215 12.15 12.86 11.87
C LEU A 215 12.27 12.80 10.35
N THR A 216 13.47 13.02 9.83
CA THR A 216 13.74 13.10 8.39
C THR A 216 14.66 11.98 7.93
N PHE A 217 14.31 11.37 6.80
CA PHE A 217 15.08 10.39 6.06
C PHE A 217 15.55 11.01 4.76
N VAL A 218 16.83 10.87 4.44
CA VAL A 218 17.36 11.28 3.14
C VAL A 218 17.78 10.04 2.36
N ILE A 219 17.17 9.84 1.20
CA ILE A 219 17.36 8.69 0.30
C ILE A 219 17.69 9.17 -1.11
N ASP A 220 18.08 8.27 -2.00
CA ASP A 220 18.22 8.59 -3.42
C ASP A 220 16.86 9.01 -4.00
N GLU A 221 16.85 10.05 -4.84
CA GLU A 221 15.59 10.63 -5.33
C GLU A 221 14.78 9.62 -6.17
N ALA A 222 15.46 8.73 -6.91
CA ALA A 222 14.83 7.68 -7.70
C ALA A 222 14.00 6.70 -6.86
N ASP A 223 14.41 6.45 -5.61
CA ASP A 223 13.74 5.53 -4.69
C ASP A 223 12.58 6.21 -3.95
N ALA A 224 12.52 7.55 -3.97
CA ALA A 224 11.47 8.32 -3.31
C ALA A 224 10.19 8.42 -4.15
N ASP A 225 10.23 8.07 -5.44
CA ASP A 225 9.08 8.12 -6.33
C ASP A 225 8.07 7.00 -6.02
N GLY A 226 6.82 7.40 -5.77
CA GLY A 226 5.75 6.48 -5.39
C GLY A 226 5.80 5.99 -3.94
N LEU A 227 6.82 6.38 -3.16
CA LEU A 227 7.00 5.93 -1.78
C LEU A 227 6.06 6.66 -0.79
N LEU A 228 5.74 7.93 -1.05
CA LEU A 228 4.97 8.78 -0.14
C LEU A 228 3.56 8.22 0.20
N PRO A 229 2.76 7.72 -0.76
CA PRO A 229 1.47 7.09 -0.45
C PRO A 229 1.60 5.83 0.41
N ILE A 230 2.60 4.99 0.14
CA ILE A 230 2.83 3.73 0.86
C ILE A 230 3.16 4.04 2.33
N LEU A 231 4.12 4.95 2.56
CA LEU A 231 4.50 5.37 3.91
C LEU A 231 3.34 6.05 4.65
N HIS A 232 2.50 6.82 3.94
CA HIS A 232 1.33 7.45 4.54
C HIS A 232 0.32 6.41 5.04
N ASP A 233 0.04 5.37 4.27
CA ASP A 233 -0.86 4.28 4.66
C ASP A 233 -0.27 3.46 5.82
N GLU A 234 1.02 3.13 5.79
CA GLU A 234 1.69 2.41 6.89
C GLU A 234 1.69 3.18 8.21
N LEU A 235 1.86 4.51 8.15
CA LEU A 235 1.75 5.37 9.34
C LEU A 235 0.35 5.30 9.95
N ILE A 236 -0.69 5.19 9.13
CA ILE A 236 -2.07 5.02 9.57
C ILE A 236 -2.27 3.64 10.19
N ASP A 237 -1.85 2.58 9.50
CA ASP A 237 -2.08 1.19 9.91
C ASP A 237 -1.33 0.82 11.20
N SER A 238 -0.10 1.31 11.34
CA SER A 238 0.70 1.19 12.58
C SER A 238 0.14 1.98 13.76
N GLY A 239 -0.79 2.90 13.51
CA GLY A 239 -1.29 3.84 14.51
C GLY A 239 -0.23 4.85 14.98
N ALA A 240 0.83 5.07 14.20
CA ALA A 240 1.77 6.16 14.39
C ALA A 240 1.15 7.51 13.99
N MET A 241 0.27 7.51 12.99
CA MET A 241 -0.61 8.62 12.61
C MET A 241 -2.04 8.33 13.11
N PRO A 242 -2.47 8.95 14.22
CA PRO A 242 -3.74 8.62 14.86
C PRO A 242 -4.93 9.30 14.16
N VAL A 243 -5.25 8.87 12.94
CA VAL A 243 -6.31 9.45 12.10
C VAL A 243 -7.73 9.29 12.65
N TYR A 244 -7.90 8.54 13.73
CA TYR A 244 -9.14 8.42 14.48
C TYR A 244 -9.40 9.62 15.41
N GLU A 245 -8.39 10.47 15.64
CA GLU A 245 -8.50 11.70 16.43
C GLU A 245 -9.15 12.80 15.58
N GLU A 246 -10.49 12.80 15.52
CA GLU A 246 -11.30 13.70 14.69
C GLU A 246 -11.10 15.20 14.99
N GLN A 247 -10.52 15.52 16.15
CA GLN A 247 -10.16 16.90 16.51
C GLN A 247 -8.99 17.44 15.67
N VAL A 248 -8.11 16.54 15.21
CA VAL A 248 -6.89 16.87 14.46
C VAL A 248 -7.02 16.47 12.99
N PHE A 249 -7.63 15.31 12.72
CA PHE A 249 -7.74 14.75 11.37
C PHE A 249 -9.19 14.82 10.87
N GLY A 250 -9.40 15.65 9.86
CA GLY A 250 -10.66 15.82 9.16
C GLY A 250 -10.84 14.87 7.96
N PRO A 251 -11.69 15.26 6.99
CA PRO A 251 -11.99 14.46 5.81
C PRO A 251 -10.75 14.28 4.92
N ARG A 252 -10.78 13.20 4.14
CA ARG A 252 -9.75 12.90 3.13
C ARG A 252 -9.89 13.86 1.96
N TRP A 253 -8.78 14.17 1.30
CA TRP A 253 -8.80 15.03 0.11
C TRP A 253 -9.75 14.52 -0.97
N ARG A 254 -9.73 13.21 -1.25
CA ARG A 254 -10.67 12.57 -2.18
C ARG A 254 -12.15 12.74 -1.79
N GLU A 255 -12.47 12.89 -0.50
CA GLU A 255 -13.84 13.15 -0.03
C GLU A 255 -14.23 14.61 -0.29
N ILE A 256 -13.29 15.54 -0.06
CA ILE A 256 -13.48 16.98 -0.29
C ILE A 256 -13.71 17.29 -1.78
N ILE A 257 -12.97 16.63 -2.68
CA ILE A 257 -13.13 16.81 -4.13
C ILE A 257 -14.25 15.95 -4.75
N GLY A 258 -14.99 15.19 -3.93
CA GLY A 258 -16.14 14.39 -4.39
C GLY A 258 -15.78 13.12 -5.19
N HIS A 259 -14.54 12.63 -5.09
CA HIS A 259 -14.11 11.37 -5.74
C HIS A 259 -14.42 10.11 -4.92
N VAL A 260 -14.93 10.24 -3.70
CA VAL A 260 -15.39 9.08 -2.92
C VAL A 260 -16.80 8.67 -3.37
N ARG A 261 -16.91 7.46 -3.91
CA ARG A 261 -18.20 6.78 -3.99
C ARG A 261 -18.75 6.68 -2.56
N PRO A 262 -19.90 7.30 -2.24
CA PRO A 262 -20.48 7.18 -0.91
C PRO A 262 -20.64 5.71 -0.56
N ARG A 263 -20.15 5.32 0.62
CA ARG A 263 -20.32 3.95 1.11
C ARG A 263 -21.80 3.79 1.41
N ALA A 264 -22.51 3.09 0.52
CA ALA A 264 -23.95 2.90 0.65
C ALA A 264 -24.29 2.37 2.05
N THR A 265 -25.35 2.92 2.66
CA THR A 265 -25.85 2.44 3.94
C THR A 265 -26.05 0.92 3.84
N PRO A 266 -25.43 0.12 4.72
CA PRO A 266 -25.58 -1.33 4.66
C PRO A 266 -27.05 -1.73 4.69
N TRP A 267 -27.44 -2.72 3.89
CA TRP A 267 -28.85 -3.12 3.73
C TRP A 267 -29.54 -3.43 5.05
N TRP A 268 -28.82 -3.94 6.05
CA TRP A 268 -29.34 -4.29 7.37
C TRP A 268 -29.63 -3.09 8.27
N ARG A 269 -29.19 -1.88 7.89
CA ARG A 269 -29.49 -0.64 8.61
C ARG A 269 -30.75 0.06 8.09
N ALA A 270 -31.25 -0.32 6.92
CA ALA A 270 -32.51 0.22 6.41
C ALA A 270 -33.65 -0.10 7.40
N PRO A 271 -34.56 0.85 7.71
CA PRO A 271 -35.50 0.71 8.83
C PRO A 271 -36.33 -0.58 8.81
N GLN A 272 -36.81 -0.97 7.62
CA GLN A 272 -37.61 -2.18 7.43
C GLN A 272 -36.79 -3.46 7.65
N GLN A 273 -35.61 -3.56 7.03
CA GLN A 273 -34.72 -4.70 7.15
C GLN A 273 -34.21 -4.84 8.59
N ARG A 274 -33.85 -3.73 9.25
CA ARG A 274 -33.44 -3.73 10.65
C ARG A 274 -34.52 -4.31 11.55
N ARG A 275 -35.77 -3.87 11.39
CA ARG A 275 -36.91 -4.39 12.15
C ARG A 275 -37.08 -5.90 11.94
N GLN A 276 -37.06 -6.35 10.69
CA GLN A 276 -37.18 -7.78 10.36
C GLN A 276 -36.05 -8.61 10.98
N LEU A 277 -34.81 -8.11 10.95
CA LEU A 277 -33.67 -8.80 11.57
C LEU A 277 -33.82 -8.91 13.08
N LEU A 278 -34.33 -7.88 13.76
CA LEU A 278 -34.61 -7.91 15.20
C LEU A 278 -35.72 -8.91 15.54
N GLU A 279 -36.78 -8.96 14.73
CA GLU A 279 -37.86 -9.96 14.87
C GLU A 279 -37.33 -11.38 14.68
N LEU A 280 -36.44 -11.60 13.71
CA LEU A 280 -35.79 -12.90 13.50
C LEU A 280 -34.85 -13.25 14.65
N ALA A 281 -34.12 -12.28 15.23
CA ALA A 281 -33.20 -12.51 16.34
C ALA A 281 -33.95 -12.85 17.64
N ALA A 282 -35.14 -12.26 17.86
CA ALA A 282 -35.98 -12.56 19.01
C ALA A 282 -36.47 -14.02 19.05
N GLN A 283 -36.47 -14.72 17.90
CA GLN A 283 -36.83 -16.13 17.81
C GLN A 283 -35.67 -17.09 18.15
N GLY A 284 -34.45 -16.58 18.35
CA GLY A 284 -33.27 -17.37 18.73
C GLY A 284 -32.00 -17.00 17.97
N THR A 285 -30.86 -17.15 18.63
CA THR A 285 -29.51 -16.87 18.10
C THR A 285 -28.53 -18.01 18.43
N PRO A 286 -27.54 -18.32 17.55
CA PRO A 286 -27.17 -17.58 16.35
C PRO A 286 -28.06 -17.89 15.14
N ARG A 287 -28.30 -16.87 14.29
CA ARG A 287 -29.01 -16.99 13.00
C ARG A 287 -28.17 -16.36 11.89
N TYR A 288 -28.01 -17.09 10.80
CA TYR A 288 -27.34 -16.58 9.59
C TYR A 288 -28.39 -16.04 8.62
N VAL A 289 -28.26 -14.78 8.23
CA VAL A 289 -29.17 -14.13 7.27
C VAL A 289 -28.36 -13.65 6.08
N TYR A 290 -28.78 -14.08 4.89
CA TYR A 290 -28.15 -13.70 3.62
C TYR A 290 -29.08 -12.81 2.80
N HIS A 291 -28.57 -11.65 2.38
CA HIS A 291 -29.32 -10.72 1.55
C HIS A 291 -28.97 -10.95 0.07
N LEU A 292 -29.75 -11.80 -0.60
CA LEU A 292 -29.53 -12.17 -2.00
C LEU A 292 -29.47 -10.98 -2.97
N PRO A 293 -30.23 -9.87 -2.80
CA PRO A 293 -30.07 -8.70 -3.66
C PRO A 293 -28.65 -8.11 -3.61
N THR A 294 -28.02 -8.08 -2.44
CA THR A 294 -26.61 -7.64 -2.33
C THR A 294 -25.67 -8.65 -3.01
N VAL A 295 -25.94 -9.95 -2.90
CA VAL A 295 -25.14 -10.97 -3.62
C VAL A 295 -25.21 -10.73 -5.14
N ARG A 296 -26.41 -10.49 -5.70
CA ARG A 296 -26.58 -10.15 -7.12
C ARG A 296 -25.85 -8.86 -7.50
N GLU A 297 -26.00 -7.82 -6.70
CA GLU A 297 -25.34 -6.54 -6.95
C GLU A 297 -23.82 -6.70 -7.03
N ARG A 298 -23.21 -7.43 -6.07
CA ARG A 298 -21.77 -7.69 -6.06
C ARG A 298 -21.33 -8.55 -7.25
N ALA A 299 -22.12 -9.57 -7.62
CA ALA A 299 -21.85 -10.36 -8.81
C ALA A 299 -21.86 -9.49 -10.09
N ARG A 300 -22.82 -8.58 -10.23
CA ARG A 300 -22.90 -7.64 -11.35
C ARG A 300 -21.75 -6.65 -11.38
N GLN A 301 -21.33 -6.14 -10.22
CA GLN A 301 -20.15 -5.28 -10.11
C GLN A 301 -18.88 -6.00 -10.57
N LEU A 302 -18.68 -7.26 -10.16
CA LEU A 302 -17.55 -8.06 -10.64
C LEU A 302 -17.64 -8.33 -12.13
N LYS A 303 -18.84 -8.57 -12.67
CA LYS A 303 -19.08 -8.74 -14.11
C LYS A 303 -18.79 -7.51 -14.94
N ALA A 304 -18.85 -6.31 -14.35
CA ALA A 304 -18.53 -5.07 -15.05
C ALA A 304 -17.02 -4.93 -15.39
N VAL A 305 -16.16 -5.79 -14.83
CA VAL A 305 -14.73 -5.81 -15.17
C VAL A 305 -14.52 -6.42 -16.57
N ALA A 306 -14.47 -5.59 -17.60
CA ALA A 306 -14.43 -6.03 -19.00
C ALA A 306 -13.24 -6.93 -19.36
N ALA A 307 -12.12 -6.83 -18.62
CA ALA A 307 -10.92 -7.62 -18.86
C ALA A 307 -11.03 -9.12 -18.47
N LEU A 308 -12.15 -9.55 -17.88
CA LEU A 308 -12.36 -10.94 -17.45
C LEU A 308 -13.55 -11.55 -18.20
N ASP A 309 -13.31 -12.65 -18.92
CA ASP A 309 -14.36 -13.34 -19.67
C ASP A 309 -15.26 -14.18 -18.76
N ARG A 310 -14.66 -14.95 -17.86
CA ARG A 310 -15.35 -15.90 -16.98
C ARG A 310 -14.94 -15.68 -15.52
N ARG A 311 -15.87 -15.97 -14.62
CA ARG A 311 -15.71 -15.81 -13.17
C ARG A 311 -16.26 -17.03 -12.47
N TYR A 312 -15.52 -17.54 -11.51
CA TYR A 312 -15.91 -18.71 -10.75
C TYR A 312 -15.97 -18.35 -9.26
N TYR A 313 -17.03 -18.79 -8.59
CA TYR A 313 -17.19 -18.62 -7.14
C TYR A 313 -16.70 -19.86 -6.41
N ALA A 314 -15.70 -19.71 -5.55
CA ALA A 314 -15.20 -20.76 -4.69
C ALA A 314 -16.23 -21.10 -3.61
N ILE A 315 -16.88 -22.26 -3.71
CA ILE A 315 -18.06 -22.54 -2.89
C ILE A 315 -17.73 -22.73 -1.41
N LYS A 316 -16.48 -23.09 -1.08
CA LYS A 316 -15.95 -23.14 0.29
C LYS A 316 -16.15 -21.85 1.08
N ALA A 317 -16.30 -20.70 0.39
CA ALA A 317 -16.60 -19.43 1.04
C ALA A 317 -18.01 -19.40 1.63
N ASN A 318 -19.00 -19.94 0.90
CA ASN A 318 -20.36 -20.14 1.39
C ASN A 318 -21.12 -21.10 0.46
N PRO A 319 -21.36 -22.35 0.86
CA PRO A 319 -22.00 -23.36 0.00
C PRO A 319 -23.53 -23.28 0.04
N HIS A 320 -24.14 -22.25 0.66
CA HIS A 320 -25.60 -22.20 0.81
C HIS A 320 -26.31 -22.24 -0.57
N PRO A 321 -27.25 -23.19 -0.82
CA PRO A 321 -27.84 -23.41 -2.15
C PRO A 321 -28.44 -22.16 -2.79
N ALA A 322 -29.09 -21.29 -2.00
CA ALA A 322 -29.66 -20.04 -2.50
C ALA A 322 -28.60 -19.04 -3.00
N ILE A 323 -27.41 -19.01 -2.38
CA ILE A 323 -26.30 -18.16 -2.83
C ILE A 323 -25.73 -18.72 -4.13
N LEU A 324 -25.48 -20.03 -4.19
CA LEU A 324 -24.97 -20.70 -5.39
C LEU A 324 -25.89 -20.45 -6.58
N ARG A 325 -27.20 -20.66 -6.41
CA ARG A 325 -28.21 -20.38 -7.43
C ARG A 325 -28.18 -18.92 -7.90
N THR A 326 -28.15 -17.99 -6.95
CA THR A 326 -28.11 -16.55 -7.25
C THR A 326 -26.88 -16.18 -8.08
N LEU A 327 -25.70 -16.71 -7.75
CA LEU A 327 -24.47 -16.42 -8.49
C LEU A 327 -24.46 -17.05 -9.88
N VAL A 328 -24.98 -18.28 -10.01
CA VAL A 328 -25.09 -18.97 -11.31
C VAL A 328 -26.06 -18.28 -12.26
N GLU A 329 -27.20 -17.78 -11.76
CA GLU A 329 -28.15 -16.96 -12.51
C GLU A 329 -27.54 -15.64 -12.99
N GLU A 330 -26.65 -15.03 -12.18
CA GLU A 330 -25.88 -13.87 -12.61
C GLU A 330 -24.76 -14.26 -13.60
N GLY A 331 -24.52 -15.54 -13.87
CA GLY A 331 -23.60 -16.01 -14.91
C GLY A 331 -22.22 -16.46 -14.41
N LEU A 332 -22.01 -16.59 -13.08
CA LEU A 332 -20.76 -17.11 -12.54
C LEU A 332 -20.72 -18.64 -12.63
N GLY A 333 -19.55 -19.22 -12.89
CA GLY A 333 -19.29 -20.64 -12.65
C GLY A 333 -19.03 -20.91 -11.17
N LEU A 334 -18.84 -22.19 -10.82
CA LEU A 334 -18.55 -22.61 -9.45
C LEU A 334 -17.21 -23.35 -9.39
N GLU A 335 -16.43 -23.09 -8.34
CA GLU A 335 -15.15 -23.75 -8.09
C GLU A 335 -15.24 -24.59 -6.82
N CYS A 336 -14.76 -25.82 -6.91
CA CYS A 336 -14.84 -26.87 -5.90
C CYS A 336 -13.46 -27.46 -5.67
N VAL A 337 -13.08 -27.66 -4.42
CA VAL A 337 -11.80 -28.24 -4.02
C VAL A 337 -11.90 -29.69 -3.53
N SER A 338 -13.12 -30.25 -3.43
CA SER A 338 -13.38 -31.63 -3.04
C SER A 338 -14.54 -32.25 -3.82
N LEU A 339 -14.59 -33.59 -3.91
CA LEU A 339 -15.71 -34.28 -4.55
C LEU A 339 -17.04 -33.99 -3.85
N GLY A 340 -17.06 -33.88 -2.52
CA GLY A 340 -18.28 -33.55 -1.78
C GLY A 340 -18.85 -32.17 -2.14
N GLU A 341 -17.98 -31.20 -2.45
CA GLU A 341 -18.40 -29.90 -2.99
C GLU A 341 -18.99 -30.01 -4.39
N VAL A 342 -18.38 -30.82 -5.28
CA VAL A 342 -18.92 -31.10 -6.61
C VAL A 342 -20.30 -31.74 -6.52
N GLU A 343 -20.48 -32.71 -5.62
CA GLU A 343 -21.76 -33.38 -5.39
C GLU A 343 -22.82 -32.43 -4.84
N HIS A 344 -22.44 -31.58 -3.89
CA HIS A 344 -23.31 -30.54 -3.35
C HIS A 344 -23.77 -29.54 -4.42
N VAL A 345 -22.87 -29.15 -5.34
CA VAL A 345 -23.23 -28.29 -6.48
C VAL A 345 -24.30 -28.92 -7.34
N PHE A 346 -24.13 -30.17 -7.77
CA PHE A 346 -25.11 -30.83 -8.63
C PHE A 346 -26.40 -31.20 -7.90
N ALA A 347 -26.35 -31.43 -6.58
CA ALA A 347 -27.56 -31.59 -5.76
C ALA A 347 -28.36 -30.28 -5.65
N ALA A 348 -27.67 -29.14 -5.50
CA ALA A 348 -28.31 -27.83 -5.40
C ALA A 348 -28.75 -27.26 -6.75
N LEU A 349 -28.03 -27.60 -7.83
CA LEU A 349 -28.17 -27.05 -9.18
C LEU A 349 -28.01 -28.17 -10.24
N PRO A 350 -29.01 -29.06 -10.40
CA PRO A 350 -28.92 -30.21 -11.32
C PRO A 350 -28.71 -29.82 -12.79
N GLU A 351 -29.23 -28.65 -13.18
CA GLU A 351 -29.19 -28.15 -14.56
C GLU A 351 -27.91 -27.36 -14.90
N LEU A 352 -26.96 -27.22 -13.96
CA LEU A 352 -25.71 -26.50 -14.21
C LEU A 352 -24.83 -27.33 -15.16
N PRO A 353 -24.41 -26.79 -16.33
CA PRO A 353 -23.50 -27.50 -17.20
C PRO A 353 -22.18 -27.85 -16.47
N PRO A 354 -21.70 -29.11 -16.52
CA PRO A 354 -20.47 -29.52 -15.85
C PRO A 354 -19.25 -28.69 -16.27
N SER A 355 -19.21 -28.19 -17.50
CA SER A 355 -18.17 -27.30 -18.01
C SER A 355 -18.10 -25.93 -17.30
N ARG A 356 -19.12 -25.56 -16.52
CA ARG A 356 -19.13 -24.36 -15.65
C ARG A 356 -18.68 -24.66 -14.22
N VAL A 357 -18.25 -25.88 -13.93
CA VAL A 357 -17.70 -26.29 -12.65
C VAL A 357 -16.21 -26.56 -12.80
N LEU A 358 -15.41 -25.97 -11.91
CA LEU A 358 -13.98 -26.28 -11.77
C LEU A 358 -13.79 -27.19 -10.57
N PHE A 359 -13.05 -28.27 -10.77
CA PHE A 359 -12.53 -29.12 -9.71
C PHE A 359 -11.03 -28.86 -9.58
N THR A 360 -10.65 -28.17 -8.50
CA THR A 360 -9.34 -27.56 -8.28
C THR A 360 -8.67 -28.06 -6.99
N PRO A 361 -8.67 -29.39 -6.73
CA PRO A 361 -8.18 -29.93 -5.47
C PRO A 361 -6.68 -29.64 -5.27
N SER A 362 -6.23 -29.87 -4.05
CA SER A 362 -4.79 -30.02 -3.75
C SER A 362 -4.63 -31.39 -3.12
N PHE A 363 -3.95 -32.32 -3.79
CA PHE A 363 -3.73 -33.69 -3.30
C PHE A 363 -5.01 -34.48 -2.92
N ALA A 364 -5.99 -34.58 -3.83
CA ALA A 364 -7.17 -35.43 -3.61
C ALA A 364 -6.86 -36.93 -3.84
N PRO A 365 -7.65 -37.85 -3.25
CA PRO A 365 -7.64 -39.27 -3.61
C PRO A 365 -7.89 -39.48 -5.12
N ILE A 366 -7.22 -40.46 -5.74
CA ILE A 366 -7.38 -40.73 -7.18
C ILE A 366 -8.84 -41.03 -7.58
N ALA A 367 -9.62 -41.64 -6.68
CA ALA A 367 -11.04 -41.91 -6.88
C ALA A 367 -11.85 -40.62 -7.08
N GLU A 368 -11.46 -39.51 -6.43
CA GLU A 368 -12.13 -38.22 -6.61
C GLU A 368 -11.85 -37.62 -7.99
N TYR A 369 -10.61 -37.72 -8.48
CA TYR A 369 -10.27 -37.30 -9.85
C TYR A 369 -11.07 -38.11 -10.89
N ALA A 370 -11.13 -39.43 -10.74
CA ALA A 370 -11.89 -40.29 -11.63
C ALA A 370 -13.39 -39.95 -11.61
N ALA A 371 -13.97 -39.70 -10.43
CA ALA A 371 -15.38 -39.32 -10.28
C ALA A 371 -15.68 -37.92 -10.85
N ALA A 372 -14.78 -36.95 -10.70
CA ALA A 372 -14.90 -35.63 -11.29
C ALA A 372 -14.82 -35.68 -12.82
N LEU A 373 -13.83 -36.41 -13.37
CA LEU A 373 -13.69 -36.61 -14.82
C LEU A 373 -14.90 -37.32 -15.42
N ALA A 374 -15.47 -38.32 -14.74
CA ALA A 374 -16.67 -39.02 -15.18
C ALA A 374 -17.90 -38.10 -15.25
N ARG A 375 -17.97 -37.08 -14.39
CA ARG A 375 -19.01 -36.04 -14.41
C ARG A 375 -18.79 -34.97 -15.48
N GLY A 376 -17.61 -34.92 -16.10
CA GLY A 376 -17.29 -33.94 -17.15
C GLY A 376 -17.02 -32.52 -16.64
N VAL A 377 -16.67 -32.36 -15.36
CA VAL A 377 -16.21 -31.06 -14.83
C VAL A 377 -14.77 -30.78 -15.26
N ASN A 378 -14.34 -29.52 -15.25
CA ASN A 378 -12.95 -29.19 -15.58
C ASN A 378 -12.04 -29.58 -14.41
N VAL A 379 -11.12 -30.51 -14.65
CA VAL A 379 -10.23 -31.03 -13.60
C VAL A 379 -8.86 -30.37 -13.71
N THR A 380 -8.42 -29.76 -12.62
CA THR A 380 -7.08 -29.20 -12.48
C THR A 380 -6.16 -30.21 -11.80
N VAL A 381 -4.96 -30.37 -12.33
CA VAL A 381 -3.87 -31.17 -11.76
C VAL A 381 -2.67 -30.28 -11.45
N ASP A 382 -1.89 -30.64 -10.43
CA ASP A 382 -0.79 -29.83 -9.90
C ASP A 382 0.54 -30.59 -9.79
N ASN A 383 0.60 -31.83 -10.26
CA ASN A 383 1.80 -32.66 -10.18
C ASN A 383 1.84 -33.72 -11.31
N VAL A 384 3.04 -34.15 -11.70
CA VAL A 384 3.24 -35.13 -12.79
C VAL A 384 3.04 -36.57 -12.30
N GLU A 385 3.19 -36.79 -11.00
CA GLU A 385 3.09 -38.09 -10.35
C GLU A 385 1.70 -38.70 -10.55
N LEU A 386 0.64 -37.88 -10.62
CA LEU A 386 -0.71 -38.31 -10.98
C LEU A 386 -0.75 -39.04 -12.32
N LEU A 387 -0.15 -38.47 -13.36
CA LEU A 387 -0.17 -39.03 -14.71
C LEU A 387 0.70 -40.30 -14.81
N ARG A 388 1.80 -40.36 -14.05
CA ARG A 388 2.69 -41.53 -14.02
C ARG A 388 2.10 -42.72 -13.28
N ARG A 389 1.48 -42.49 -12.11
CA ARG A 389 0.96 -43.57 -11.27
C ARG A 389 -0.40 -44.08 -11.71
N TRP A 390 -1.24 -43.21 -12.30
CA TRP A 390 -2.60 -43.57 -12.70
C TRP A 390 -2.91 -43.13 -14.13
N PRO A 391 -2.11 -43.57 -15.13
CA PRO A 391 -2.26 -43.13 -16.52
C PRO A 391 -3.66 -43.40 -17.08
N ASP A 392 -4.29 -44.52 -16.67
CA ASP A 392 -5.60 -44.93 -17.20
C ASP A 392 -6.76 -44.02 -16.73
N VAL A 393 -6.60 -43.31 -15.62
CA VAL A 393 -7.60 -42.34 -15.16
C VAL A 393 -7.61 -41.09 -16.05
N PHE A 394 -6.44 -40.70 -16.54
CA PHE A 394 -6.25 -39.44 -17.26
C PHE A 394 -6.12 -39.61 -18.78
N ARG A 395 -5.97 -40.84 -19.28
CA ARG A 395 -5.75 -41.14 -20.70
C ARG A 395 -6.81 -40.47 -21.59
N ASP A 396 -6.33 -39.82 -22.65
CA ASP A 396 -7.16 -39.13 -23.65
C ASP A 396 -8.12 -38.06 -23.08
N ARG A 397 -7.80 -37.48 -21.90
CA ARG A 397 -8.61 -36.43 -21.26
C ARG A 397 -8.06 -35.03 -21.50
N ALA A 398 -8.96 -34.05 -21.43
CA ALA A 398 -8.63 -32.64 -21.32
C ALA A 398 -8.49 -32.24 -19.84
N LEU A 399 -7.38 -31.61 -19.47
CA LEU A 399 -7.08 -31.19 -18.10
C LEU A 399 -6.66 -29.72 -18.05
N TRP A 400 -6.74 -29.13 -16.87
CA TRP A 400 -6.09 -27.87 -16.53
C TRP A 400 -4.82 -28.13 -15.73
N LEU A 401 -3.77 -27.33 -15.94
CA LEU A 401 -2.51 -27.44 -15.20
C LEU A 401 -2.36 -26.27 -14.23
N ARG A 402 -2.20 -26.56 -12.94
CA ARG A 402 -1.80 -25.57 -11.95
C ARG A 402 -0.28 -25.43 -11.92
N ILE A 403 0.21 -24.21 -12.15
CA ILE A 403 1.64 -23.89 -12.17
C ILE A 403 1.96 -23.01 -10.95
N ASP A 404 3.04 -23.37 -10.25
CA ASP A 404 3.71 -22.49 -9.29
C ASP A 404 4.74 -21.63 -10.03
N LEU A 405 4.51 -20.32 -10.04
CA LEU A 405 5.34 -19.33 -10.71
C LEU A 405 6.65 -19.03 -9.93
N GLY A 406 6.82 -19.59 -8.73
CA GLY A 406 8.04 -19.45 -7.94
C GLY A 406 8.13 -18.13 -7.18
N HIS A 407 7.10 -17.29 -7.25
CA HIS A 407 6.85 -16.13 -6.41
C HIS A 407 5.36 -16.08 -6.08
N GLY A 408 5.03 -15.70 -4.85
CA GLY A 408 3.67 -15.40 -4.44
C GLY A 408 3.65 -14.10 -3.64
N ASP A 409 2.47 -13.50 -3.52
CA ASP A 409 2.27 -12.23 -2.85
C ASP A 409 1.14 -12.35 -1.81
N GLY A 410 1.34 -11.74 -0.66
CA GLY A 410 0.41 -11.81 0.46
C GLY A 410 0.95 -11.12 1.69
N HIS A 411 0.07 -10.46 2.44
CA HIS A 411 0.40 -9.60 3.59
C HIS A 411 1.11 -10.30 4.77
N HIS A 412 1.38 -11.62 4.70
CA HIS A 412 2.16 -12.36 5.68
C HIS A 412 2.78 -13.62 5.05
N ARG A 413 3.92 -14.09 5.57
CA ARG A 413 4.59 -15.34 5.18
C ARG A 413 3.71 -16.62 5.25
N LYS A 414 2.55 -16.56 5.89
CA LYS A 414 1.60 -17.69 6.04
C LYS A 414 0.46 -17.67 4.99
N VAL A 415 0.32 -16.57 4.24
CA VAL A 415 -0.70 -16.39 3.18
C VAL A 415 -0.07 -16.25 1.79
N ASN A 416 1.25 -16.25 1.70
CA ASN A 416 2.01 -16.37 0.46
C ASN A 416 2.04 -17.84 0.03
N THR A 417 1.46 -18.15 -1.13
CA THR A 417 1.30 -19.52 -1.63
C THR A 417 2.11 -19.83 -2.89
N GLY A 418 3.03 -18.94 -3.31
CA GLY A 418 3.95 -19.17 -4.43
C GLY A 418 5.42 -19.11 -3.98
N GLY A 419 6.29 -19.95 -4.57
CA GLY A 419 7.71 -20.03 -4.21
C GLY A 419 8.23 -21.45 -3.97
N LYS A 420 9.55 -21.63 -3.86
CA LYS A 420 10.22 -22.95 -3.70
C LYS A 420 9.71 -23.82 -2.53
N GLU A 421 8.98 -23.25 -1.57
CA GLU A 421 8.34 -23.95 -0.44
C GLU A 421 6.80 -24.02 -0.53
N ALA A 422 6.22 -23.55 -1.64
CA ALA A 422 4.77 -23.56 -1.85
C ALA A 422 4.23 -24.98 -2.01
N LYS A 423 3.08 -25.23 -1.39
CA LYS A 423 2.38 -26.53 -1.46
C LYS A 423 1.45 -26.65 -2.67
N PHE A 424 1.33 -25.61 -3.50
CA PHE A 424 0.28 -25.48 -4.50
C PHE A 424 0.88 -25.31 -5.90
N GLY A 425 0.64 -26.27 -6.78
CA GLY A 425 1.03 -26.18 -8.19
C GLY A 425 2.32 -26.90 -8.54
N LEU A 426 2.43 -27.23 -9.83
CA LEU A 426 3.63 -27.81 -10.42
C LEU A 426 4.67 -26.71 -10.58
N SER A 427 5.89 -26.92 -10.09
CA SER A 427 7.00 -26.00 -10.33
C SER A 427 7.15 -25.69 -11.81
N ALA A 428 7.29 -24.41 -12.15
CA ALA A 428 7.58 -23.92 -13.51
C ALA A 428 8.70 -24.71 -14.24
N GLN A 429 9.69 -25.21 -13.50
CA GLN A 429 10.82 -25.98 -14.06
C GLN A 429 10.44 -27.38 -14.53
N ARG A 430 9.34 -27.94 -14.01
CA ARG A 430 8.87 -29.29 -14.30
C ARG A 430 7.73 -29.32 -15.34
N VAL A 431 7.39 -28.17 -15.92
CA VAL A 431 6.30 -28.09 -16.90
C VAL A 431 6.59 -28.94 -18.14
N ASP A 432 7.82 -28.93 -18.67
CA ASP A 432 8.17 -29.78 -19.83
C ASP A 432 8.07 -31.28 -19.51
N GLU A 433 8.58 -31.68 -18.34
CA GLU A 433 8.47 -33.06 -17.84
C GLU A 433 7.00 -33.50 -17.78
N PHE A 434 6.12 -32.63 -17.29
CA PHE A 434 4.69 -32.90 -17.23
C PHE A 434 4.08 -33.02 -18.63
N LEU A 435 4.42 -32.12 -19.56
CA LEU A 435 3.90 -32.12 -20.93
C LEU A 435 4.34 -33.37 -21.71
N ASP A 436 5.56 -33.85 -21.49
CA ASP A 436 6.05 -35.09 -22.10
C ASP A 436 5.24 -36.31 -21.65
N VAL A 437 5.00 -36.43 -20.34
CA VAL A 437 4.17 -37.51 -19.79
C VAL A 437 2.73 -37.38 -20.27
N ALA A 438 2.15 -36.18 -20.27
CA ALA A 438 0.79 -35.92 -20.73
C ALA A 438 0.60 -36.33 -22.20
N ARG A 439 1.53 -35.94 -23.08
CA ARG A 439 1.52 -36.34 -24.50
C ARG A 439 1.61 -37.87 -24.67
N GLY A 440 2.43 -38.54 -23.85
CA GLY A 440 2.57 -39.99 -23.87
C GLY A 440 1.29 -40.77 -23.56
N ILE A 441 0.31 -40.16 -22.89
CA ILE A 441 -0.98 -40.77 -22.56
C ILE A 441 -2.19 -40.06 -23.22
N GLY A 442 -1.94 -39.21 -24.22
CA GLY A 442 -2.99 -38.53 -24.97
C GLY A 442 -3.70 -37.39 -24.21
N VAL A 443 -3.18 -36.94 -23.07
CA VAL A 443 -3.75 -35.83 -22.31
C VAL A 443 -3.54 -34.51 -23.05
N ARG A 444 -4.59 -33.70 -23.15
CA ARG A 444 -4.55 -32.33 -23.67
C ARG A 444 -4.69 -31.31 -22.55
N ILE A 445 -3.82 -30.31 -22.51
CA ILE A 445 -3.88 -29.23 -21.51
C ILE A 445 -4.63 -28.05 -22.08
N THR A 446 -5.83 -27.82 -21.55
CA THR A 446 -6.82 -26.86 -22.09
C THR A 446 -6.94 -25.58 -21.27
N GLY A 447 -6.40 -25.58 -20.06
CA GLY A 447 -6.40 -24.43 -19.18
C GLY A 447 -5.16 -24.41 -18.29
N ILE A 448 -4.80 -23.22 -17.83
CA ILE A 448 -3.73 -23.00 -16.87
C ILE A 448 -4.28 -22.27 -15.66
N HIS A 449 -3.73 -22.58 -14.50
CA HIS A 449 -4.15 -22.03 -13.22
C HIS A 449 -2.93 -21.62 -12.41
N ALA A 450 -2.98 -20.50 -11.70
CA ALA A 450 -2.01 -20.14 -10.67
C ALA A 450 -2.72 -19.79 -9.36
N HIS A 451 -2.05 -20.03 -8.24
CA HIS A 451 -2.52 -19.64 -6.92
C HIS A 451 -1.40 -18.83 -6.25
N LEU A 452 -1.65 -17.55 -5.96
CA LEU A 452 -0.58 -16.59 -5.61
C LEU A 452 -0.65 -16.09 -4.17
N GLY A 453 -1.82 -16.20 -3.54
CA GLY A 453 -2.06 -15.77 -2.17
C GLY A 453 -3.42 -15.09 -2.01
N SER A 454 -3.65 -14.48 -0.85
CA SER A 454 -4.83 -13.67 -0.57
C SER A 454 -4.44 -12.24 -0.16
N GLY A 455 -5.22 -11.24 -0.58
CA GLY A 455 -4.93 -9.83 -0.27
C GLY A 455 -3.94 -9.18 -1.23
N VAL A 456 -3.93 -9.57 -2.50
CA VAL A 456 -3.07 -8.89 -3.49
C VAL A 456 -3.72 -7.58 -3.91
N GLU A 457 -3.24 -6.47 -3.34
CA GLU A 457 -3.74 -5.11 -3.62
C GLU A 457 -2.95 -4.40 -4.73
N ASN A 458 -1.77 -4.92 -5.08
CA ASN A 458 -0.92 -4.35 -6.12
C ASN A 458 -1.40 -4.74 -7.53
N SER A 459 -1.83 -3.74 -8.32
CA SER A 459 -2.24 -3.93 -9.72
C SER A 459 -1.14 -4.45 -10.66
N GLY A 460 0.13 -4.11 -10.38
CA GLY A 460 1.29 -4.57 -11.16
C GLY A 460 1.51 -6.07 -11.04
N HIS A 461 1.22 -6.65 -9.87
CA HIS A 461 1.33 -8.10 -9.65
C HIS A 461 0.39 -8.89 -10.57
N TRP A 462 -0.86 -8.42 -10.74
CA TRP A 462 -1.83 -9.04 -11.63
C TRP A 462 -1.37 -9.03 -13.10
N LYS A 463 -0.75 -7.93 -13.54
CA LYS A 463 -0.18 -7.83 -14.89
C LYS A 463 0.94 -8.85 -15.11
N GLN A 464 1.91 -8.88 -14.19
CA GLN A 464 3.04 -9.80 -14.27
C GLN A 464 2.58 -11.26 -14.34
N MET A 465 1.60 -11.65 -13.51
CA MET A 465 1.07 -13.01 -13.53
C MET A 465 0.40 -13.36 -14.86
N VAL A 466 -0.41 -12.46 -15.41
CA VAL A 466 -1.04 -12.69 -16.72
C VAL A 466 0.02 -12.87 -17.80
N ASP A 467 1.10 -12.07 -17.79
CA ASP A 467 2.20 -12.17 -18.75
C ASP A 467 2.93 -13.53 -18.64
N GLU A 468 3.19 -14.00 -17.42
CA GLU A 468 3.85 -15.29 -17.17
C GLU A 468 2.96 -16.47 -17.58
N LEU A 469 1.69 -16.46 -17.19
CA LEU A 469 0.71 -17.46 -17.60
C LEU A 469 0.53 -17.49 -19.12
N ALA A 470 0.46 -16.33 -19.78
CA ALA A 470 0.41 -16.26 -21.23
C ALA A 470 1.67 -16.84 -21.89
N GLY A 471 2.84 -16.68 -21.26
CA GLY A 471 4.08 -17.36 -21.64
C GLY A 471 3.93 -18.88 -21.65
N PHE A 472 3.42 -19.46 -20.56
CA PHE A 472 3.16 -20.89 -20.47
C PHE A 472 2.07 -21.36 -21.44
N ALA A 473 0.97 -20.62 -21.59
CA ALA A 473 -0.09 -20.95 -22.54
C ALA A 473 0.43 -21.10 -23.96
N ARG A 474 1.25 -20.13 -24.42
CA ARG A 474 1.89 -20.17 -25.74
C ARG A 474 2.83 -21.37 -25.91
N ARG A 475 3.59 -21.70 -24.86
CA ARG A 475 4.50 -22.87 -24.85
C ARG A 475 3.73 -24.20 -24.92
N ILE A 476 2.60 -24.30 -24.24
CA ILE A 476 1.74 -25.51 -24.21
C ILE A 476 0.98 -25.68 -25.54
N GLY A 477 0.56 -24.58 -26.16
CA GLY A 477 -0.05 -24.55 -27.50
C GLY A 477 -1.44 -25.17 -27.64
N SER A 478 -2.03 -25.68 -26.55
CA SER A 478 -3.36 -26.31 -26.53
C SER A 478 -4.37 -25.69 -25.55
N VAL A 479 -3.95 -24.60 -24.88
CA VAL A 479 -4.77 -23.81 -23.96
C VAL A 479 -5.80 -22.99 -24.74
N GLU A 480 -7.06 -23.01 -24.28
CA GLU A 480 -8.23 -22.39 -24.94
C GLU A 480 -8.62 -21.03 -24.37
#